data_AF-A0A4P9YCG1-F1
#
_entry.id   AF-A0A4P9YCG1-F1
#
_cell.length_a   1.000
_cell.length_b   1.000
_cell.length_c   1.000
_cell.angle_alpha   90.00
_cell.angle_beta   90.00
_cell.angle_gamma   90.00
#
_symmetry.space_group_name_H-M   'P 1'
#
loop_
_entity.id
_entity.type
_entity.pdbx_description
1 polymer ?
#
loop_
_entity_poly.entity_id
_entity_poly.type
_entity_poly.pdbx_seq_one_letter_code
_entity_poly.pdbx_strand_id
1 'polypeptide(L)'
;PPILSAAWKSDDSHIIYTVKDYVFVKGILPSHGGLKTAQWKAHGGPVTVVDCSRQDLIATGGEDKKIWDQNGRLLSSLSVANVPSSIVWCPKGTLNLLLEKQIVNAGSVQNIVFKSDSNQFAFCTSRGGLYLAHRIGCTVYWGHWEATVTTPNKVSVTDILNGNSDELDFKDRVLDIHFKKCLMVKTESQLFVYHENHWSTPAVIDYSGNLYGMCLSSKFMAFVENNGVVVYTTEGKQQCSIKIPVIGTKPWIMSMSSDILTIRDRNDDKCFTSYDLNTGKALQMSQYKHDRDIKSIKLDACESSTKYLAFLDADDNLYLSTAINVQPVRLAFTTSTDLLIILYYPPVVFIDSDLVSTATIIKDLSRLQIRDVSGHQVTMSKEDDALFYSSFSPYIKSMQDLVKRQLWEYAVKLCRYVNEGSFWACLAGMALQYQELNTCEVAYASLDEIAKVQYICRMKDVTNSVERQALFALLKRNVSEAESIYLQNGKMMEALKLNIEMCKWDRAMEICEKHKIEKQIVGFYRQKYLEEMNIPETKLEFMKMVS
;
A
#
# COMPACT_ATOMS: atom_id res chain seq x y z
N PRO A 1 1.06 -22.26 -38.29
CA PRO A 1 2.38 -21.87 -37.73
C PRO A 1 2.58 -22.60 -36.40
N PRO A 2 3.79 -23.05 -36.06
CA PRO A 2 4.02 -23.80 -34.83
C PRO A 2 3.81 -22.91 -33.60
N ILE A 3 3.25 -23.49 -32.54
CA ILE A 3 3.25 -22.92 -31.19
C ILE A 3 4.59 -23.30 -30.57
N LEU A 4 5.42 -22.32 -30.22
CA LEU A 4 6.78 -22.57 -29.73
C LEU A 4 6.82 -22.75 -28.21
N SER A 5 5.94 -22.06 -27.48
CA SER A 5 5.88 -22.12 -26.02
C SER A 5 4.47 -21.83 -25.52
N ALA A 6 4.14 -22.41 -24.37
CA ALA A 6 2.87 -22.19 -23.69
C ALA A 6 3.05 -22.30 -22.17
N ALA A 7 2.27 -21.53 -21.43
CA ALA A 7 2.24 -21.49 -19.98
C ALA A 7 0.81 -21.32 -19.46
N TRP A 8 0.58 -21.74 -18.21
CA TRP A 8 -0.71 -21.61 -17.54
C TRP A 8 -0.72 -20.36 -16.66
N LYS A 9 -1.89 -19.73 -16.55
CA LYS A 9 -2.12 -18.72 -15.51
C LYS A 9 -2.15 -19.39 -14.14
N SER A 10 -1.83 -18.63 -13.09
CA SER A 10 -1.72 -19.14 -11.72
C SER A 10 -2.96 -19.83 -11.18
N ASP A 11 -4.14 -19.46 -11.68
CA ASP A 11 -5.47 -19.96 -11.29
C ASP A 11 -6.01 -21.04 -12.25
N ASP A 12 -5.19 -21.54 -13.18
CA ASP A 12 -5.53 -22.52 -14.21
C ASP A 12 -6.71 -22.12 -15.12
N SER A 13 -7.12 -20.84 -15.11
CA SER A 13 -8.30 -20.37 -15.85
C SER A 13 -8.00 -20.03 -17.31
N HIS A 14 -6.76 -19.61 -17.58
CA HIS A 14 -6.29 -19.17 -18.89
C HIS A 14 -5.01 -19.89 -19.29
N ILE A 15 -4.88 -20.16 -20.59
CA ILE A 15 -3.64 -20.61 -21.23
C ILE A 15 -3.01 -19.47 -22.03
N ILE A 16 -1.71 -19.31 -21.88
CA ILE A 16 -0.89 -18.33 -22.60
C ILE A 16 -0.04 -19.11 -23.60
N TYR A 17 -0.03 -18.73 -24.87
CA TYR A 17 0.77 -19.39 -25.89
C TYR A 17 1.28 -18.41 -26.95
N THR A 18 2.37 -18.77 -27.62
CA THR A 18 3.03 -17.92 -28.61
C THR A 18 2.87 -18.46 -30.03
N VAL A 19 2.64 -17.56 -30.99
CA VAL A 19 2.63 -17.88 -32.42
C VAL A 19 3.28 -16.74 -33.19
N LYS A 20 4.38 -17.04 -33.91
CA LYS A 20 5.21 -16.02 -34.57
C LYS A 20 5.63 -14.94 -33.57
N ASP A 21 5.36 -13.67 -33.87
CA ASP A 21 5.68 -12.47 -33.09
C ASP A 21 4.58 -12.08 -32.08
N TYR A 22 3.54 -12.89 -31.93
CA TYR A 22 2.36 -12.63 -31.09
C TYR A 22 2.27 -13.55 -29.87
N VAL A 23 1.68 -13.01 -28.81
CA VAL A 23 1.28 -13.72 -27.60
C VAL A 23 -0.25 -13.75 -27.54
N PHE A 24 -0.80 -14.90 -27.14
CA PHE A 24 -2.23 -15.13 -27.03
C PHE A 24 -2.57 -15.58 -25.61
N VAL A 25 -3.62 -15.02 -25.04
CA VAL A 25 -4.18 -15.41 -23.74
C VAL A 25 -5.62 -15.84 -23.95
N LYS A 26 -5.91 -17.11 -23.67
CA LYS A 26 -7.21 -17.74 -23.97
C LYS A 26 -7.81 -18.36 -22.72
N GLY A 27 -9.04 -17.97 -22.39
CA GLY A 27 -9.84 -18.60 -21.34
C GLY A 27 -10.33 -20.00 -21.75
N ILE A 28 -10.33 -20.93 -20.81
CA ILE A 28 -10.67 -22.34 -21.09
C ILE A 28 -12.17 -22.60 -20.90
N LEU A 29 -12.76 -22.04 -19.85
CA LEU A 29 -14.18 -22.18 -19.56
C LEU A 29 -14.97 -20.96 -20.06
N PRO A 30 -16.24 -21.14 -20.45
CA PRO A 30 -17.14 -20.04 -20.82
C PRO A 30 -17.27 -18.96 -19.73
N SER A 31 -17.18 -19.35 -18.45
CA SER A 31 -17.24 -18.47 -17.28
C SER A 31 -16.03 -17.53 -17.13
N HIS A 32 -14.90 -17.82 -17.80
CA HIS A 32 -13.66 -17.01 -17.74
C HIS A 32 -13.53 -16.08 -18.96
N GLY A 33 -14.65 -15.59 -19.52
CA GLY A 33 -14.65 -14.66 -20.67
C GLY A 33 -14.88 -15.30 -22.04
N GLY A 34 -15.16 -16.62 -22.08
CA GLY A 34 -15.42 -17.36 -23.32
C GLY A 34 -14.19 -17.47 -24.24
N LEU A 35 -14.40 -17.89 -25.49
CA LEU A 35 -13.35 -18.01 -26.54
C LEU A 35 -12.64 -16.68 -26.90
N LYS A 36 -12.96 -15.56 -26.24
CA LYS A 36 -12.27 -14.29 -26.45
C LYS A 36 -10.81 -14.45 -26.08
N THR A 37 -9.96 -14.33 -27.09
CA THR A 37 -8.52 -14.47 -26.96
C THR A 37 -7.93 -13.07 -26.98
N ALA A 38 -7.33 -12.64 -25.87
CA ALA A 38 -6.51 -11.44 -25.90
C ALA A 38 -5.24 -11.75 -26.69
N GLN A 39 -4.86 -10.86 -27.60
CA GLN A 39 -3.66 -11.02 -28.41
C GLN A 39 -2.97 -9.68 -28.59
N TRP A 40 -1.64 -9.70 -28.55
CA TRP A 40 -0.82 -8.54 -28.86
C TRP A 40 0.49 -8.98 -29.51
N LYS A 41 1.07 -8.07 -30.27
CA LYS A 41 2.41 -8.25 -30.85
C LYS A 41 3.44 -7.98 -29.77
N ALA A 42 4.23 -8.99 -29.43
CA ALA A 42 5.19 -8.91 -28.33
C ALA A 42 6.59 -8.47 -28.80
N HIS A 43 7.05 -9.03 -29.93
CA HIS A 43 8.43 -8.85 -30.41
C HIS A 43 8.46 -8.43 -31.89
N GLY A 44 9.62 -7.92 -32.35
CA GLY A 44 9.85 -7.66 -33.78
C GLY A 44 10.03 -8.94 -34.59
N GLY A 45 10.57 -9.98 -33.95
CA GLY A 45 10.74 -11.33 -34.47
C GLY A 45 9.91 -12.38 -33.72
N PRO A 46 10.13 -13.68 -33.96
CA PRO A 46 9.38 -14.75 -33.32
C PRO A 46 9.62 -14.83 -31.82
N VAL A 47 8.56 -15.08 -31.05
CA VAL A 47 8.60 -15.31 -29.61
C VAL A 47 8.93 -16.78 -29.37
N THR A 48 10.13 -17.04 -28.85
CA THR A 48 10.65 -18.39 -28.63
C THR A 48 10.12 -19.02 -27.35
N VAL A 49 9.94 -18.21 -26.29
CA VAL A 49 9.57 -18.69 -24.96
C VAL A 49 8.61 -17.75 -24.25
N VAL A 50 7.69 -18.31 -23.47
CA VAL A 50 6.78 -17.58 -22.59
C VAL A 50 6.66 -18.27 -21.24
N ASP A 51 6.55 -17.48 -20.18
CA ASP A 51 6.19 -17.99 -18.85
C ASP A 51 5.33 -16.97 -18.08
N CYS A 52 4.53 -17.46 -17.13
CA CYS A 52 3.59 -16.66 -16.34
C CYS A 52 3.88 -16.77 -14.85
N SER A 53 3.94 -15.63 -14.17
CA SER A 53 4.19 -15.57 -12.73
C SER A 53 2.92 -15.86 -11.93
N ARG A 54 3.08 -16.18 -10.64
CA ARG A 54 1.96 -16.30 -9.70
C ARG A 54 1.21 -14.98 -9.44
N GLN A 55 1.79 -13.86 -9.87
CA GLN A 55 1.18 -12.52 -9.80
C GLN A 55 0.57 -12.12 -11.15
N ASP A 56 0.38 -13.08 -12.05
CA ASP A 56 -0.19 -12.88 -13.38
C ASP A 56 0.62 -11.92 -14.27
N LEU A 57 1.94 -11.87 -14.06
CA LEU A 57 2.89 -11.19 -14.94
C LEU A 57 3.39 -12.15 -16.02
N ILE A 58 3.42 -11.69 -17.26
CA ILE A 58 3.79 -12.52 -18.41
C ILE A 58 5.19 -12.12 -18.85
N ALA A 59 6.10 -13.08 -18.93
CA ALA A 59 7.45 -12.87 -19.45
C ALA A 59 7.59 -13.53 -20.82
N THR A 60 8.15 -12.80 -21.77
CA THR A 60 8.34 -13.29 -23.15
C THR A 60 9.77 -13.11 -23.58
N GLY A 61 10.28 -14.10 -24.32
CA GLY A 61 11.62 -14.11 -24.88
C GLY A 61 11.57 -14.20 -26.40
N GLY A 62 12.33 -13.32 -27.05
CA GLY A 62 12.57 -13.28 -28.49
C GLY A 62 13.94 -12.64 -28.76
N GLU A 63 14.06 -11.72 -29.70
CA GLU A 63 15.32 -10.96 -29.85
C GLU A 63 15.64 -10.12 -28.59
N ASP A 64 14.59 -9.65 -27.93
CA ASP A 64 14.58 -8.94 -26.66
C ASP A 64 13.80 -9.73 -25.59
N LYS A 65 13.93 -9.30 -24.34
CA LYS A 65 13.17 -9.84 -23.21
C LYS A 65 12.17 -8.80 -22.75
N LYS A 66 10.90 -9.20 -22.63
CA LYS A 66 9.84 -8.29 -22.22
C LYS A 66 8.99 -8.87 -21.11
N ILE A 67 8.53 -8.00 -20.23
CA ILE A 67 7.58 -8.31 -19.16
C ILE A 67 6.32 -7.51 -19.42
N TRP A 68 5.18 -8.19 -19.35
CA TRP A 68 3.87 -7.65 -19.63
C TRP A 68 2.95 -7.86 -18.44
N ASP A 69 1.96 -6.98 -18.31
CA ASP A 69 0.79 -7.28 -17.48
C ASP A 69 -0.15 -8.26 -18.20
N GLN A 70 -1.20 -8.68 -17.49
CA GLN A 70 -2.25 -9.55 -18.02
C GLN A 70 -3.04 -8.96 -19.21
N ASN A 71 -2.96 -7.64 -19.43
CA ASN A 71 -3.67 -6.92 -20.48
C ASN A 71 -2.79 -6.65 -21.71
N GLY A 72 -1.53 -7.08 -21.69
CA GLY A 72 -0.56 -6.84 -22.77
C GLY A 72 0.10 -5.46 -22.74
N ARG A 73 0.02 -4.74 -21.62
CA ARG A 73 0.82 -3.52 -21.40
C ARG A 73 2.26 -3.92 -21.10
N LEU A 74 3.19 -3.32 -21.82
CA LEU A 74 4.62 -3.50 -21.58
C LEU A 74 5.02 -2.84 -20.26
N LEU A 75 5.56 -3.61 -19.33
CA LEU A 75 6.10 -3.14 -18.05
C LEU A 75 7.61 -2.90 -18.15
N SER A 76 8.32 -3.86 -18.76
CA SER A 76 9.77 -3.80 -18.93
C SER A 76 10.21 -4.41 -20.25
N SER A 77 11.32 -3.89 -20.77
CA SER A 77 12.04 -4.45 -21.90
C SER A 77 13.54 -4.42 -21.60
N LEU A 78 14.17 -5.59 -21.62
CA LEU A 78 15.61 -5.76 -21.46
C LEU A 78 16.21 -6.20 -22.79
N SER A 79 17.20 -5.43 -23.28
CA SER A 79 17.98 -5.83 -24.44
C SER A 79 18.99 -6.91 -24.04
N VAL A 80 19.16 -7.90 -24.91
CA VAL A 80 20.05 -9.03 -24.67
C VAL A 80 20.94 -9.19 -25.88
N ALA A 81 22.20 -9.54 -25.66
CA ALA A 81 23.14 -9.79 -26.76
C ALA A 81 22.72 -11.00 -27.61
N ASN A 82 22.04 -11.98 -27.01
CA ASN A 82 21.57 -13.20 -27.65
C ASN A 82 20.08 -13.45 -27.37
N VAL A 83 19.41 -14.13 -28.30
CA VAL A 83 18.03 -14.62 -28.13
C VAL A 83 17.98 -15.56 -26.93
N PRO A 84 17.11 -15.32 -25.92
CA PRO A 84 16.94 -16.22 -24.81
C PRO A 84 16.30 -17.52 -25.28
N SER A 85 16.93 -18.61 -24.90
CA SER A 85 16.48 -19.97 -25.17
C SER A 85 15.49 -20.50 -24.11
N SER A 86 15.48 -19.92 -22.91
CA SER A 86 14.55 -20.28 -21.82
C SER A 86 14.29 -19.09 -20.88
N ILE A 87 13.05 -18.91 -20.45
CA ILE A 87 12.64 -17.94 -19.42
C ILE A 87 11.71 -18.68 -18.46
N VAL A 88 11.99 -18.57 -17.15
CA VAL A 88 11.14 -19.16 -16.11
C VAL A 88 11.07 -18.22 -14.91
N TRP A 89 9.86 -18.01 -14.39
CA TRP A 89 9.61 -17.25 -13.17
C TRP A 89 10.00 -18.08 -11.95
N CYS A 90 10.64 -17.40 -11.00
CA CYS A 90 10.85 -17.97 -9.69
C CYS A 90 9.49 -18.13 -8.99
N PRO A 91 9.22 -19.24 -8.26
CA PRO A 91 7.95 -19.42 -7.54
C PRO A 91 7.62 -18.31 -6.53
N LYS A 92 8.64 -17.57 -6.04
CA LYS A 92 8.47 -16.38 -5.19
C LYS A 92 8.03 -15.12 -5.94
N GLY A 93 7.90 -15.17 -7.27
CA GLY A 93 7.45 -14.05 -8.10
C GLY A 93 8.56 -13.15 -8.64
N THR A 94 9.82 -13.36 -8.24
CA THR A 94 10.96 -12.69 -8.86
C THR A 94 11.24 -13.33 -10.22
N LEU A 95 11.45 -12.52 -11.25
CA LEU A 95 11.91 -13.06 -12.52
C LEU A 95 13.40 -13.37 -12.37
N ASN A 96 13.76 -14.63 -12.13
CA ASN A 96 15.14 -15.06 -12.22
C ASN A 96 15.46 -15.26 -13.68
N LEU A 97 15.83 -14.15 -14.32
CA LEU A 97 16.31 -14.19 -15.68
C LEU A 97 17.74 -14.72 -15.59
N LEU A 98 17.94 -15.99 -15.95
CA LEU A 98 19.30 -16.45 -16.19
C LEU A 98 19.80 -15.68 -17.42
N LEU A 99 20.46 -14.54 -17.15
CA LEU A 99 21.36 -13.92 -18.08
C LEU A 99 22.42 -14.99 -18.35
N GLU A 100 22.53 -15.32 -19.63
CA GLU A 100 23.53 -16.18 -20.24
C GLU A 100 24.91 -15.54 -20.07
N LYS A 101 25.36 -15.29 -18.83
CA LYS A 101 26.78 -15.24 -18.56
C LYS A 101 27.24 -16.67 -18.76
N GLN A 102 27.69 -16.92 -19.99
CA GLN A 102 28.28 -18.15 -20.48
C GLN A 102 28.81 -18.95 -19.31
N ILE A 103 28.12 -20.02 -18.94
CA ILE A 103 28.80 -21.11 -18.25
C ILE A 103 29.76 -21.60 -19.31
N VAL A 104 30.97 -21.05 -19.26
CA VAL A 104 31.99 -21.20 -20.31
C VAL A 104 32.12 -22.70 -20.54
N ASN A 105 31.86 -23.13 -21.77
CA ASN A 105 31.84 -24.52 -22.27
C ASN A 105 30.52 -25.34 -22.22
N ALA A 106 29.43 -24.86 -21.62
CA ALA A 106 28.20 -25.66 -21.48
C ALA A 106 27.19 -25.53 -22.65
N GLY A 107 27.28 -24.48 -23.47
CA GLY A 107 26.32 -24.20 -24.55
C GLY A 107 25.04 -23.50 -24.07
N SER A 108 24.07 -23.31 -24.97
CA SER A 108 22.80 -22.62 -24.68
C SER A 108 21.89 -23.44 -23.76
N VAL A 109 21.26 -22.79 -22.79
CA VAL A 109 20.34 -23.38 -21.79
C VAL A 109 18.98 -23.66 -22.42
N GLN A 110 18.52 -24.91 -22.42
CA GLN A 110 17.28 -25.29 -23.11
C GLN A 110 16.05 -25.24 -22.19
N ASN A 111 16.20 -25.67 -20.95
CA ASN A 111 15.10 -25.70 -19.99
C ASN A 111 15.62 -25.43 -18.58
N ILE A 112 14.80 -24.76 -17.78
CA ILE A 112 15.07 -24.39 -16.39
C ILE A 112 13.86 -24.84 -15.57
N VAL A 113 14.09 -25.46 -14.42
CA VAL A 113 13.02 -25.83 -13.49
C VAL A 113 13.44 -25.41 -12.10
N PHE A 114 12.59 -24.62 -11.44
CA PHE A 114 12.74 -24.28 -10.04
C PHE A 114 12.11 -25.34 -9.15
N LYS A 115 12.76 -25.63 -8.02
CA LYS A 115 12.11 -26.31 -6.91
C LYS A 115 11.05 -25.38 -6.31
N SER A 116 10.01 -25.94 -5.70
CA SER A 116 8.91 -25.18 -5.07
C SER A 116 9.38 -24.17 -4.02
N ASP A 117 10.54 -24.41 -3.39
CA ASP A 117 11.17 -23.56 -2.40
C ASP A 117 11.91 -22.34 -2.96
N SER A 118 12.02 -22.23 -4.30
CA SER A 118 12.68 -21.15 -5.05
C SER A 118 14.19 -20.98 -4.87
N ASN A 119 14.83 -21.72 -3.97
CA ASN A 119 16.27 -21.59 -3.71
C ASN A 119 17.12 -22.53 -4.54
N GLN A 120 16.50 -23.56 -5.12
CA GLN A 120 17.16 -24.50 -6.01
C GLN A 120 16.54 -24.45 -7.39
N PHE A 121 17.39 -24.55 -8.41
CA PHE A 121 16.95 -24.75 -9.77
C PHE A 121 17.88 -25.70 -10.50
N ALA A 122 17.30 -26.47 -11.41
CA ALA A 122 18.03 -27.31 -12.34
C ALA A 122 17.87 -26.75 -13.75
N PHE A 123 18.91 -26.86 -14.56
CA PHE A 123 18.82 -26.50 -15.97
C PHE A 123 19.62 -27.46 -16.84
N CYS A 124 19.12 -27.66 -18.06
CA CYS A 124 19.78 -28.48 -19.06
C CYS A 124 20.35 -27.61 -20.18
N THR A 125 21.43 -28.08 -20.78
CA THR A 125 22.13 -27.38 -21.86
C THR A 125 22.05 -28.16 -23.16
N SER A 126 22.17 -27.46 -24.28
CA SER A 126 22.19 -28.03 -25.64
C SER A 126 23.29 -29.07 -25.86
N ARG A 127 24.33 -29.09 -25.02
CA ARG A 127 25.40 -30.09 -25.04
C ARG A 127 25.13 -31.32 -24.17
N GLY A 128 23.92 -31.44 -23.61
CA GLY A 128 23.51 -32.58 -22.78
C GLY A 128 23.94 -32.49 -21.31
N GLY A 129 24.54 -31.39 -20.88
CA GLY A 129 24.89 -31.17 -19.47
C GLY A 129 23.65 -30.83 -18.63
N LEU A 130 23.45 -31.56 -17.53
CA LEU A 130 22.47 -31.25 -16.48
C LEU A 130 23.20 -30.59 -15.31
N TYR A 131 22.76 -29.40 -14.93
CA TYR A 131 23.34 -28.62 -13.85
C TYR A 131 22.31 -28.37 -12.77
N LEU A 132 22.77 -28.43 -11.52
CA LEU A 132 21.96 -28.14 -10.34
C LEU A 132 22.60 -26.95 -9.63
N ALA A 133 21.82 -25.89 -9.46
CA ALA A 133 22.28 -24.63 -8.91
C ALA A 133 21.50 -24.28 -7.65
N HIS A 134 22.19 -23.61 -6.73
CA HIS A 134 21.64 -23.11 -5.49
C HIS A 134 21.82 -21.60 -5.44
N ARG A 135 20.78 -20.89 -5.01
CA ARG A 135 20.84 -19.45 -4.78
C ARG A 135 21.58 -19.18 -3.47
N ILE A 136 22.71 -18.48 -3.55
CA ILE A 136 23.51 -18.02 -2.41
C ILE A 136 23.81 -16.52 -2.58
N GLY A 137 24.33 -15.86 -1.55
CA GLY A 137 24.61 -14.42 -1.58
C GLY A 137 23.35 -13.56 -1.47
N CYS A 138 22.26 -14.12 -0.94
CA CYS A 138 21.10 -13.31 -0.59
C CYS A 138 21.43 -12.48 0.65
N THR A 139 21.34 -11.16 0.53
CA THR A 139 21.69 -10.23 1.61
C THR A 139 20.48 -9.40 2.00
N VAL A 140 20.29 -9.22 3.31
CA VAL A 140 19.28 -8.35 3.90
C VAL A 140 19.94 -7.38 4.86
N TYR A 141 19.37 -6.17 4.93
CA TYR A 141 19.93 -5.07 5.69
C TYR A 141 18.93 -4.58 6.73
N TRP A 142 19.43 -4.21 7.90
CA TRP A 142 18.66 -3.49 8.90
C TRP A 142 19.56 -2.54 9.69
N GLY A 143 19.41 -1.23 9.44
CA GLY A 143 20.29 -0.23 10.04
C GLY A 143 21.74 -0.43 9.62
N HIS A 144 22.61 -0.71 10.60
CA HIS A 144 24.03 -1.00 10.39
C HIS A 144 24.33 -2.50 10.27
N TRP A 145 23.33 -3.37 10.38
CA TRP A 145 23.52 -4.81 10.27
C TRP A 145 23.27 -5.31 8.86
N GLU A 146 24.14 -6.19 8.40
CA GLU A 146 24.06 -6.92 7.14
C GLU A 146 23.98 -8.42 7.45
N ALA A 147 22.98 -9.12 6.94
CA ALA A 147 22.92 -10.58 7.05
C ALA A 147 22.94 -11.21 5.65
N THR A 148 23.93 -12.05 5.38
CA THR A 148 24.18 -12.66 4.07
C THR A 148 24.17 -14.19 4.17
N VAL A 149 23.40 -14.85 3.30
CA VAL A 149 23.46 -16.31 3.14
C VAL A 149 24.73 -16.69 2.37
N THR A 150 25.77 -17.12 3.08
CA THR A 150 27.07 -17.49 2.49
C THR A 150 27.03 -18.89 1.87
N THR A 151 26.39 -19.83 2.56
CA THR A 151 26.18 -21.20 2.09
C THR A 151 24.72 -21.61 2.36
N PRO A 152 24.23 -22.73 1.79
CA PRO A 152 22.84 -23.17 2.01
C PRO A 152 22.45 -23.33 3.49
N ASN A 153 23.42 -23.53 4.38
CA ASN A 153 23.20 -23.80 5.80
C ASN A 153 23.87 -22.75 6.71
N LYS A 154 24.45 -21.68 6.15
CA LYS A 154 25.18 -20.66 6.91
C LYS A 154 24.70 -19.26 6.58
N VAL A 155 24.50 -18.46 7.61
CA VAL A 155 24.23 -17.02 7.48
C VAL A 155 25.31 -16.26 8.23
N SER A 156 26.00 -15.36 7.55
CA SER A 156 26.94 -14.44 8.17
C SER A 156 26.22 -13.13 8.49
N VAL A 157 26.33 -12.67 9.73
CA VAL A 157 25.79 -11.41 10.22
C VAL A 157 26.94 -10.47 10.50
N THR A 158 27.02 -9.37 9.76
CA THR A 158 28.10 -8.39 9.83
C THR A 158 27.57 -7.06 10.36
N ASP A 159 28.23 -6.52 11.36
CA ASP A 159 28.07 -5.13 11.78
C ASP A 159 28.94 -4.24 10.87
N ILE A 160 28.30 -3.42 10.05
CA ILE A 160 28.99 -2.53 9.11
C ILE A 160 29.78 -1.43 9.83
N LEU A 161 29.34 -1.00 11.02
CA LEU A 161 30.02 0.06 11.77
C LEU A 161 31.28 -0.44 12.47
N ASN A 162 31.19 -1.61 13.09
CA ASN A 162 32.29 -2.18 13.87
C ASN A 162 33.17 -3.15 13.05
N GLY A 163 32.70 -3.61 11.89
CA GLY A 163 33.38 -4.60 11.06
C GLY A 163 33.39 -6.01 11.65
N ASN A 164 32.58 -6.26 12.69
CA ASN A 164 32.48 -7.56 13.32
C ASN A 164 31.54 -8.46 12.52
N SER A 165 31.89 -9.73 12.35
CA SER A 165 31.04 -10.72 11.68
C SER A 165 30.84 -11.95 12.54
N ASP A 166 29.59 -12.34 12.75
CA ASP A 166 29.17 -13.58 13.41
C ASP A 166 28.66 -14.57 12.35
N GLU A 167 28.98 -15.85 12.50
CA GLU A 167 28.45 -16.92 11.65
C GLU A 167 27.38 -17.73 12.39
N LEU A 168 26.22 -17.88 11.75
CA LEU A 168 25.10 -18.69 12.21
C LEU A 168 25.02 -19.97 11.39
N ASP A 169 25.22 -21.11 12.06
CA ASP A 169 25.16 -22.44 11.47
C ASP A 169 23.79 -23.10 11.72
N PHE A 170 23.15 -23.58 10.66
CA PHE A 170 21.87 -24.25 10.72
C PHE A 170 21.97 -25.72 10.31
N LYS A 171 21.23 -26.57 10.99
CA LYS A 171 21.14 -28.01 10.66
C LYS A 171 20.51 -28.23 9.29
N ASP A 172 19.45 -27.48 9.01
CA ASP A 172 18.69 -27.55 7.77
C ASP A 172 19.01 -26.38 6.85
N ARG A 173 18.64 -26.52 5.57
CA ARG A 173 18.84 -25.46 4.57
C ARG A 173 18.02 -24.22 4.89
N VAL A 174 18.63 -23.06 4.70
CA VAL A 174 18.00 -21.76 4.81
C VAL A 174 17.14 -21.51 3.55
N LEU A 175 15.84 -21.33 3.76
CA LEU A 175 14.83 -21.08 2.74
C LEU A 175 14.58 -19.59 2.51
N ASP A 176 14.61 -18.78 3.57
CA ASP A 176 14.44 -17.35 3.48
C ASP A 176 15.06 -16.64 4.68
N ILE A 177 15.47 -15.39 4.46
CA ILE A 177 15.92 -14.51 5.53
C ILE A 177 15.19 -13.19 5.46
N HIS A 178 14.81 -12.65 6.61
CA HIS A 178 14.19 -11.34 6.72
C HIS A 178 14.76 -10.61 7.93
N PHE A 179 15.02 -9.32 7.78
CA PHE A 179 15.59 -8.52 8.85
C PHE A 179 14.76 -7.27 9.07
N LYS A 180 14.02 -7.25 10.19
CA LYS A 180 13.24 -6.10 10.66
C LYS A 180 13.27 -6.07 12.18
N LYS A 181 14.23 -5.36 12.78
CA LYS A 181 14.49 -5.31 14.24
C LYS A 181 14.93 -6.65 14.88
N CYS A 182 14.51 -7.76 14.30
CA CYS A 182 14.98 -9.10 14.54
C CYS A 182 15.36 -9.74 13.20
N LEU A 183 16.37 -10.60 13.23
CA LEU A 183 16.74 -11.42 12.09
C LEU A 183 15.95 -12.73 12.18
N MET A 184 15.15 -12.97 11.16
CA MET A 184 14.43 -14.21 10.99
C MET A 184 15.09 -15.07 9.93
N VAL A 185 15.42 -16.30 10.30
CA VAL A 185 15.96 -17.31 9.41
C VAL A 185 14.98 -18.47 9.33
N LYS A 186 14.36 -18.63 8.17
CA LYS A 186 13.48 -19.77 7.87
C LYS A 186 14.31 -20.91 7.31
N THR A 187 14.33 -22.04 7.99
CA THR A 187 14.89 -23.30 7.47
C THR A 187 13.77 -24.22 6.96
N GLU A 188 14.07 -25.45 6.54
CA GLU A 188 13.05 -26.40 6.05
C GLU A 188 12.06 -26.86 7.12
N SER A 189 12.48 -26.93 8.39
CA SER A 189 11.66 -27.45 9.49
C SER A 189 11.40 -26.42 10.60
N GLN A 190 12.26 -25.41 10.70
CA GLN A 190 12.31 -24.50 11.84
C GLN A 190 12.41 -23.05 11.39
N LEU A 191 11.94 -22.17 12.24
CA LEU A 191 12.19 -20.74 12.14
C LEU A 191 13.02 -20.31 13.34
N PHE A 192 14.11 -19.61 13.06
CA PHE A 192 14.98 -19.02 14.08
C PHE A 192 14.78 -17.52 14.08
N VAL A 193 14.54 -16.96 15.26
CA VAL A 193 14.39 -15.51 15.46
C VAL A 193 15.48 -15.03 16.39
N TYR A 194 16.36 -14.18 15.87
CA TYR A 194 17.46 -13.57 16.60
C TYR A 194 17.14 -12.11 16.88
N HIS A 195 17.40 -11.67 18.11
CA HIS A 195 17.31 -10.27 18.48
C HIS A 195 18.64 -9.56 18.20
N GLU A 196 18.57 -8.26 17.90
CA GLU A 196 19.77 -7.41 17.80
C GLU A 196 20.67 -7.62 19.02
N ASN A 197 21.98 -7.73 18.76
CA ASN A 197 23.03 -7.96 19.75
C ASN A 197 22.97 -9.31 20.51
N HIS A 198 22.05 -10.21 20.16
CA HIS A 198 21.91 -11.52 20.80
C HIS A 198 21.85 -12.64 19.74
N TRP A 199 22.99 -12.92 19.12
CA TRP A 199 23.13 -13.89 18.03
C TRP A 199 23.27 -15.35 18.48
N SER A 200 23.53 -15.60 19.77
CA SER A 200 23.79 -16.93 20.30
C SER A 200 22.54 -17.71 20.72
N THR A 201 21.45 -17.02 21.07
CA THR A 201 20.24 -17.64 21.63
C THR A 201 19.00 -17.25 20.81
N PRO A 202 18.71 -17.96 19.70
CA PRO A 202 17.50 -17.72 18.93
C PRO A 202 16.25 -18.24 19.65
N ALA A 203 15.11 -17.58 19.43
CA ALA A 203 13.82 -18.22 19.63
C ALA A 203 13.57 -19.17 18.45
N VAL A 204 13.29 -20.45 18.74
CA VAL A 204 13.06 -21.50 17.74
C VAL A 204 11.58 -21.83 17.70
N ILE A 205 11.00 -21.77 16.50
CA ILE A 205 9.60 -22.12 16.25
C ILE A 205 9.59 -23.28 15.26
N ASP A 206 9.10 -24.44 15.72
CA ASP A 206 8.85 -25.59 14.86
C ASP A 206 7.55 -25.37 14.10
N TYR A 207 7.55 -25.63 12.79
CA TYR A 207 6.33 -25.56 11.98
C TYR A 207 6.18 -26.82 11.12
N SER A 208 4.92 -27.24 10.93
CA SER A 208 4.59 -28.46 10.18
C SER A 208 4.00 -28.12 8.82
N GLY A 209 4.83 -28.15 7.78
CA GLY A 209 4.41 -28.00 6.39
C GLY A 209 4.93 -26.75 5.69
N ASN A 210 4.34 -26.42 4.55
CA ASN A 210 4.79 -25.32 3.71
C ASN A 210 4.22 -23.98 4.21
N LEU A 211 5.11 -23.04 4.53
CA LEU A 211 4.71 -21.65 4.78
C LEU A 211 4.48 -20.92 3.45
N TYR A 212 3.24 -20.54 3.18
CA TYR A 212 2.83 -19.90 1.91
C TYR A 212 3.08 -18.39 1.86
N GLY A 213 3.25 -17.76 3.01
CA GLY A 213 3.43 -16.32 3.14
C GLY A 213 3.83 -15.95 4.56
N MET A 214 4.43 -14.78 4.69
CA MET A 214 4.89 -14.26 5.97
C MET A 214 4.75 -12.75 6.01
N CYS A 215 4.36 -12.21 7.17
CA CYS A 215 4.34 -10.78 7.44
C CYS A 215 5.01 -10.52 8.79
N LEU A 216 5.70 -9.37 8.88
CA LEU A 216 6.56 -9.03 10.01
C LEU A 216 6.22 -7.62 10.51
N SER A 217 6.14 -7.46 11.82
CA SER A 217 6.03 -6.17 12.52
C SER A 217 7.06 -6.09 13.65
N SER A 218 7.05 -4.99 14.40
CA SER A 218 8.00 -4.76 15.50
C SER A 218 7.80 -5.68 16.70
N LYS A 219 6.63 -6.32 16.82
CA LYS A 219 6.22 -7.13 17.99
C LYS A 219 5.72 -8.53 17.62
N PHE A 220 5.17 -8.68 16.42
CA PHE A 220 4.52 -9.91 15.98
C PHE A 220 5.05 -10.37 14.62
N MET A 221 4.82 -11.65 14.34
CA MET A 221 5.23 -12.35 13.13
C MET A 221 4.05 -13.23 12.72
N ALA A 222 3.51 -13.03 11.52
CA ALA A 222 2.35 -13.76 11.03
C ALA A 222 2.78 -14.71 9.91
N PHE A 223 2.42 -15.98 10.05
CA PHE A 223 2.73 -17.04 9.10
C PHE A 223 1.47 -17.63 8.51
N VAL A 224 1.48 -17.86 7.21
CA VAL A 224 0.39 -18.53 6.52
C VAL A 224 0.66 -20.03 6.49
N GLU A 225 -0.20 -20.78 7.15
CA GLU A 225 -0.23 -22.24 7.19
C GLU A 225 -1.47 -22.78 6.48
N ASN A 226 -1.59 -24.11 6.34
CA ASN A 226 -2.70 -24.77 5.63
C ASN A 226 -4.11 -24.41 6.13
N ASN A 227 -4.25 -24.05 7.42
CA ASN A 227 -5.55 -23.78 8.05
C ASN A 227 -5.79 -22.29 8.38
N GLY A 228 -4.94 -21.39 7.86
CA GLY A 228 -5.08 -19.95 8.05
C GLY A 228 -3.78 -19.29 8.43
N VAL A 229 -3.88 -18.22 9.22
CA VAL A 229 -2.73 -17.41 9.63
C VAL A 229 -2.47 -17.59 11.12
N VAL A 230 -1.25 -17.99 11.48
CA VAL A 230 -0.80 -18.11 12.87
C VAL A 230 0.13 -16.95 13.20
N VAL A 231 -0.13 -16.29 14.31
CA VAL A 231 0.64 -15.13 14.77
C VAL A 231 1.49 -15.53 15.97
N TYR A 232 2.77 -15.24 15.90
CA TYR A 232 3.74 -15.41 16.97
C TYR A 232 4.27 -14.06 17.44
N THR A 233 4.69 -13.97 18.69
CA THR A 233 5.49 -12.87 19.20
C THR A 233 6.93 -13.02 18.69
N THR A 234 7.70 -11.93 18.68
CA THR A 234 9.13 -11.99 18.35
C THR A 234 9.95 -12.90 19.28
N GLU A 235 9.41 -13.26 20.45
CA GLU A 235 10.00 -14.25 21.38
C GLU A 235 9.71 -15.70 20.98
N GLY A 236 9.00 -15.94 19.87
CA GLY A 236 8.64 -17.27 19.40
C GLY A 236 7.42 -17.91 20.06
N LYS A 237 6.66 -17.17 20.87
CA LYS A 237 5.42 -17.67 21.49
C LYS A 237 4.24 -17.44 20.56
N GLN A 238 3.39 -18.45 20.38
CA GLN A 238 2.15 -18.28 19.62
C GLN A 238 1.17 -17.38 20.39
N GLN A 239 0.69 -16.32 19.74
CA GLN A 239 -0.26 -15.36 20.29
C GLN A 239 -1.70 -15.71 19.90
N CYS A 240 -1.98 -15.87 18.60
CA CYS A 240 -3.31 -16.17 18.11
C CYS A 240 -3.29 -16.94 16.78
N SER A 241 -4.45 -17.44 16.36
CA SER A 241 -4.63 -18.11 15.07
C SER A 241 -5.94 -17.63 14.42
N ILE A 242 -5.83 -17.16 13.18
CA ILE A 242 -6.94 -16.66 12.37
C ILE A 242 -7.28 -17.73 11.34
N LYS A 243 -8.46 -18.35 11.50
CA LYS A 243 -8.91 -19.42 10.62
C LYS A 243 -9.40 -18.86 9.30
N ILE A 244 -8.62 -19.05 8.25
CA ILE A 244 -8.98 -18.71 6.87
C ILE A 244 -8.65 -19.95 6.04
N PRO A 245 -9.62 -20.61 5.41
CA PRO A 245 -9.33 -21.79 4.60
C PRO A 245 -8.42 -21.40 3.43
N VAL A 246 -7.30 -22.10 3.29
CA VAL A 246 -6.37 -21.88 2.17
C VAL A 246 -6.96 -22.51 0.93
N ILE A 247 -7.67 -21.71 0.14
CA ILE A 247 -8.26 -22.13 -1.14
C ILE A 247 -7.45 -21.48 -2.26
N GLY A 248 -6.70 -22.28 -3.04
CA GLY A 248 -6.03 -21.87 -4.27
C GLY A 248 -4.54 -21.46 -4.14
N THR A 249 -3.94 -21.16 -5.29
CA THR A 249 -2.51 -20.87 -5.50
C THR A 249 -2.17 -19.37 -5.53
N LYS A 250 -3.20 -18.49 -5.47
CA LYS A 250 -3.03 -17.03 -5.49
C LYS A 250 -2.11 -16.54 -4.37
N PRO A 251 -1.31 -15.47 -4.59
CA PRO A 251 -0.44 -14.91 -3.57
C PRO A 251 -1.26 -14.29 -2.42
N TRP A 252 -0.70 -14.35 -1.21
CA TRP A 252 -1.31 -13.72 -0.04
C TRP A 252 -1.02 -12.23 -0.02
N ILE A 253 -2.07 -11.42 -0.01
CA ILE A 253 -1.96 -9.97 0.20
C ILE A 253 -2.29 -9.66 1.64
N MET A 254 -1.24 -9.38 2.42
CA MET A 254 -1.34 -9.08 3.83
C MET A 254 -0.40 -7.96 4.20
N SER A 255 -0.81 -7.14 5.17
CA SER A 255 0.07 -6.18 5.82
C SER A 255 -0.19 -6.15 7.31
N MET A 256 0.87 -5.94 8.08
CA MET A 256 0.82 -5.98 9.53
C MET A 256 1.40 -4.70 10.14
N SER A 257 0.74 -4.20 11.18
CA SER A 257 1.20 -3.12 12.05
C SER A 257 1.63 -3.71 13.42
N SER A 258 1.75 -2.87 14.45
CA SER A 258 2.12 -3.28 15.81
C SER A 258 1.09 -4.20 16.48
N ASP A 259 -0.17 -4.12 16.08
CA ASP A 259 -1.35 -4.67 16.77
C ASP A 259 -2.47 -5.11 15.81
N ILE A 260 -2.41 -4.74 14.53
CA ILE A 260 -3.41 -5.05 13.52
C ILE A 260 -2.79 -5.80 12.34
N LEU A 261 -3.49 -6.81 11.82
CA LEU A 261 -3.17 -7.50 10.58
C LEU A 261 -4.35 -7.35 9.61
N THR A 262 -4.09 -6.80 8.43
CA THR A 262 -5.09 -6.72 7.35
C THR A 262 -4.79 -7.76 6.28
N ILE A 263 -5.82 -8.51 5.92
CA ILE A 263 -5.76 -9.60 4.94
C ILE A 263 -6.82 -9.35 3.86
N ARG A 264 -6.42 -9.44 2.58
CA ARG A 264 -7.37 -9.46 1.46
C ARG A 264 -8.10 -10.81 1.44
N ASP A 265 -9.41 -10.78 1.24
CA ASP A 265 -10.20 -12.01 1.14
C ASP A 265 -9.71 -12.86 -0.05
N ARG A 266 -9.77 -14.18 0.13
CA ARG A 266 -9.39 -15.19 -0.86
C ARG A 266 -10.49 -15.42 -1.89
N ASN A 267 -11.75 -15.21 -1.49
CA ASN A 267 -12.92 -15.47 -2.33
C ASN A 267 -13.35 -14.23 -3.12
N ASP A 268 -13.14 -13.03 -2.56
CA ASP A 268 -13.46 -11.76 -3.20
C ASP A 268 -12.23 -10.84 -3.19
N ASP A 269 -11.56 -10.72 -4.34
CA ASP A 269 -10.36 -9.88 -4.50
C ASP A 269 -10.63 -8.39 -4.28
N LYS A 270 -11.90 -7.98 -4.15
CA LYS A 270 -12.34 -6.62 -3.82
C LYS A 270 -12.48 -6.36 -2.32
N CYS A 271 -12.40 -7.40 -1.50
CA CYS A 271 -12.64 -7.29 -0.06
C CYS A 271 -11.35 -7.46 0.75
N PHE A 272 -11.25 -6.73 1.86
CA PHE A 272 -10.26 -7.02 2.91
C PHE A 272 -10.86 -6.88 4.30
N THR A 273 -10.22 -7.50 5.27
CA THR A 273 -10.61 -7.48 6.68
C THR A 273 -9.38 -7.27 7.56
N SER A 274 -9.51 -6.43 8.59
CA SER A 274 -8.47 -6.22 9.61
C SER A 274 -8.78 -7.01 10.88
N TYR A 275 -7.76 -7.66 11.45
CA TYR A 275 -7.81 -8.51 12.63
C TYR A 275 -6.93 -7.93 13.73
N ASP A 276 -7.40 -8.02 14.98
CA ASP A 276 -6.60 -7.71 16.16
C ASP A 276 -5.62 -8.86 16.44
N LEU A 277 -4.33 -8.55 16.50
CA LEU A 277 -3.27 -9.52 16.73
C LEU A 277 -3.27 -10.11 18.14
N ASN A 278 -3.86 -9.42 19.12
CA ASN A 278 -3.92 -9.91 20.49
C ASN A 278 -4.97 -11.01 20.65
N THR A 279 -6.13 -10.84 20.00
CA THR A 279 -7.29 -11.73 20.15
C THR A 279 -7.51 -12.66 18.96
N GLY A 280 -6.94 -12.35 17.78
CA GLY A 280 -7.21 -13.04 16.52
C GLY A 280 -8.60 -12.79 15.95
N LYS A 281 -9.38 -11.86 16.53
CA LYS A 281 -10.74 -11.55 16.08
C LYS A 281 -10.73 -10.46 15.02
N ALA A 282 -11.67 -10.54 14.09
CA ALA A 282 -11.91 -9.45 13.14
C ALA A 282 -12.38 -8.20 13.89
N LEU A 283 -11.76 -7.06 13.57
CA LEU A 283 -12.14 -5.77 14.14
C LEU A 283 -13.52 -5.36 13.59
N GLN A 284 -14.36 -4.79 14.46
CA GLN A 284 -15.65 -4.25 14.02
C GLN A 284 -15.43 -3.08 13.06
N MET A 285 -16.24 -2.98 12.00
CA MET A 285 -16.17 -1.95 10.95
C MET A 285 -14.88 -1.95 10.09
N SER A 286 -14.04 -2.99 10.20
CA SER A 286 -12.80 -3.09 9.42
C SER A 286 -12.95 -3.82 8.08
N GLN A 287 -14.07 -4.54 7.89
CA GLN A 287 -14.36 -5.20 6.63
C GLN A 287 -14.82 -4.18 5.60
N TYR A 288 -14.14 -4.14 4.46
CA TYR A 288 -14.45 -3.22 3.38
C TYR A 288 -14.47 -3.93 2.04
N LYS A 289 -15.46 -3.58 1.22
CA LYS A 289 -15.60 -4.03 -0.17
C LYS A 289 -15.42 -2.84 -1.10
N HIS A 290 -14.42 -2.94 -1.96
CA HIS A 290 -14.13 -1.94 -2.98
C HIS A 290 -14.87 -2.25 -4.29
N ASP A 291 -14.93 -1.28 -5.21
CA ASP A 291 -15.56 -1.45 -6.52
C ASP A 291 -14.68 -2.26 -7.49
N ARG A 292 -13.36 -2.11 -7.34
CA ARG A 292 -12.30 -2.75 -8.12
C ARG A 292 -11.51 -3.75 -7.28
N ASP A 293 -10.80 -4.65 -7.94
CA ASP A 293 -9.97 -5.63 -7.28
C ASP A 293 -8.79 -4.92 -6.60
N ILE A 294 -8.41 -5.41 -5.42
CA ILE A 294 -7.38 -4.77 -4.60
C ILE A 294 -6.04 -5.42 -4.91
N LYS A 295 -5.12 -4.63 -5.48
CA LYS A 295 -3.81 -5.08 -5.95
C LYS A 295 -2.77 -5.16 -4.84
N SER A 296 -2.80 -4.24 -3.87
CA SER A 296 -1.88 -4.29 -2.72
C SER A 296 -2.45 -3.54 -1.52
N ILE A 297 -2.02 -3.94 -0.31
CA ILE A 297 -2.41 -3.32 0.96
C ILE A 297 -1.16 -3.09 1.80
N LYS A 298 -1.06 -1.92 2.44
CA LYS A 298 -0.01 -1.56 3.39
C LYS A 298 -0.59 -0.85 4.61
N LEU A 299 -0.19 -1.30 5.79
CA LEU A 299 -0.51 -0.69 7.08
C LEU A 299 0.65 0.20 7.54
N ASP A 300 0.31 1.24 8.29
CA ASP A 300 1.26 2.08 9.00
C ASP A 300 2.06 1.26 10.02
N ALA A 301 3.38 1.46 10.04
CA ALA A 301 4.31 0.85 10.99
C ALA A 301 4.45 1.66 12.30
N CYS A 302 3.89 2.86 12.38
CA CYS A 302 3.95 3.72 13.57
C CYS A 302 3.17 3.11 14.73
N GLU A 303 3.66 3.25 15.97
CA GLU A 303 2.99 2.79 17.20
C GLU A 303 1.90 3.77 17.71
N SER A 304 1.29 4.55 16.83
CA SER A 304 0.17 5.45 17.18
C SER A 304 -1.11 4.65 17.48
N SER A 305 -2.03 5.28 18.22
CA SER A 305 -3.37 4.73 18.47
C SER A 305 -4.22 4.68 17.20
N THR A 306 -4.06 5.67 16.32
CA THR A 306 -4.67 5.68 15.00
C THR A 306 -3.74 5.01 14.00
N LYS A 307 -4.21 3.90 13.41
CA LYS A 307 -3.51 3.19 12.34
C LYS A 307 -4.10 3.56 11.00
N TYR A 308 -3.23 3.91 10.06
CA TYR A 308 -3.59 4.17 8.69
C TYR A 308 -3.34 2.95 7.82
N LEU A 309 -4.16 2.81 6.79
CA LEU A 309 -4.12 1.77 5.80
C LEU A 309 -4.13 2.43 4.42
N ALA A 310 -3.17 2.08 3.58
CA ALA A 310 -3.14 2.44 2.18
C ALA A 310 -3.35 1.19 1.32
N PHE A 311 -4.10 1.32 0.23
CA PHE A 311 -4.25 0.24 -0.74
C PHE A 311 -4.27 0.77 -2.18
N LEU A 312 -3.86 -0.09 -3.10
CA LEU A 312 -3.94 0.14 -4.54
C LEU A 312 -5.05 -0.72 -5.13
N ASP A 313 -5.89 -0.14 -5.98
CA ASP A 313 -6.83 -0.91 -6.80
C ASP A 313 -6.18 -1.46 -8.08
N ALA A 314 -6.94 -2.20 -8.87
CA ALA A 314 -6.52 -2.77 -10.15
C ALA A 314 -6.21 -1.71 -11.22
N ASP A 315 -6.75 -0.50 -11.07
CA ASP A 315 -6.56 0.65 -11.96
C ASP A 315 -5.36 1.52 -11.51
N ASP A 316 -4.55 1.03 -10.57
CA ASP A 316 -3.41 1.72 -9.93
C ASP A 316 -3.78 3.02 -9.19
N ASN A 317 -5.03 3.17 -8.76
CA ASN A 317 -5.42 4.29 -7.90
C ASN A 317 -5.04 4.01 -6.44
N LEU A 318 -4.46 5.03 -5.80
CA LEU A 318 -4.07 4.98 -4.40
C LEU A 318 -5.18 5.52 -3.50
N TYR A 319 -5.54 4.74 -2.50
CA TYR A 319 -6.49 5.12 -1.46
C TYR A 319 -5.83 5.11 -0.09
N LEU A 320 -6.24 6.06 0.76
CA LEU A 320 -5.85 6.13 2.17
C LEU A 320 -7.09 6.04 3.05
N SER A 321 -7.02 5.24 4.11
CA SER A 321 -8.08 5.05 5.08
C SER A 321 -7.50 4.86 6.49
N THR A 322 -8.35 4.89 7.51
CA THR A 322 -8.04 4.29 8.81
C THR A 322 -8.25 2.78 8.77
N ALA A 323 -7.56 2.02 9.64
CA ALA A 323 -7.61 0.55 9.65
C ALA A 323 -8.84 -0.05 10.37
N ILE A 324 -9.50 0.72 11.26
CA ILE A 324 -10.63 0.25 12.09
C ILE A 324 -11.97 0.77 11.55
N ASN A 325 -12.04 2.05 11.13
CA ASN A 325 -13.22 2.63 10.50
C ASN A 325 -12.89 2.95 9.04
N VAL A 326 -13.07 1.97 8.17
CA VAL A 326 -12.56 2.06 6.80
C VAL A 326 -13.42 3.04 5.99
N GLN A 327 -12.87 4.21 5.71
CA GLN A 327 -13.43 5.26 4.86
C GLN A 327 -12.35 5.74 3.89
N PRO A 328 -12.19 5.05 2.75
CA PRO A 328 -11.09 5.33 1.85
C PRO A 328 -11.30 6.63 1.11
N VAL A 329 -10.29 7.48 1.16
CA VAL A 329 -10.17 8.69 0.36
C VAL A 329 -9.19 8.42 -0.76
N ARG A 330 -9.63 8.63 -2.02
CA ARG A 330 -8.75 8.51 -3.19
C ARG A 330 -7.76 9.66 -3.19
N LEU A 331 -6.48 9.35 -3.30
CA LEU A 331 -5.44 10.34 -3.49
C LEU A 331 -5.31 10.65 -4.99
N ALA A 332 -5.44 11.92 -5.36
CA ALA A 332 -5.53 12.37 -6.76
C ALA A 332 -4.24 12.20 -7.58
N PHE A 333 -3.16 11.70 -6.99
CA PHE A 333 -1.80 11.76 -7.54
C PHE A 333 -1.47 10.72 -8.64
N THR A 334 -2.43 10.02 -9.25
CA THR A 334 -2.09 8.88 -10.13
C THR A 334 -2.44 9.12 -11.61
N THR A 335 -1.41 9.11 -12.46
CA THR A 335 -1.44 8.51 -13.81
C THR A 335 -0.09 7.92 -14.30
N SER A 336 1.01 7.95 -13.53
CA SER A 336 2.26 7.29 -13.92
C SER A 336 2.89 6.46 -12.79
N THR A 337 3.34 5.26 -13.14
CA THR A 337 3.97 4.24 -12.26
C THR A 337 5.38 4.62 -11.80
N ASP A 338 5.89 5.75 -12.28
CA ASP A 338 7.30 6.11 -12.18
C ASP A 338 7.50 7.32 -11.27
N LEU A 339 6.57 7.61 -10.35
CA LEU A 339 6.68 8.74 -9.41
C LEU A 339 6.80 8.25 -7.97
N LEU A 340 7.75 8.82 -7.23
CA LEU A 340 7.87 8.73 -5.79
C LEU A 340 7.06 9.86 -5.16
N ILE A 341 5.96 9.47 -4.51
CA ILE A 341 5.05 10.38 -3.82
C ILE A 341 5.32 10.27 -2.33
N ILE A 342 5.76 11.36 -1.71
CA ILE A 342 6.04 11.46 -0.28
C ILE A 342 5.03 12.41 0.34
N LEU A 343 4.07 11.86 1.09
CA LEU A 343 3.12 12.63 1.89
C LEU A 343 3.64 12.71 3.33
N TYR A 344 4.16 13.86 3.72
CA TYR A 344 4.80 14.06 5.03
C TYR A 344 3.86 13.87 6.22
N TYR A 345 2.57 14.15 6.06
CA TYR A 345 1.57 14.01 7.10
C TYR A 345 0.26 13.44 6.55
N PRO A 346 0.15 12.10 6.43
CA PRO A 346 -1.04 11.41 5.91
C PRO A 346 -2.39 11.80 6.55
N PRO A 347 -2.48 12.11 7.87
CA PRO A 347 -3.74 12.51 8.49
C PRO A 347 -4.37 13.77 7.87
N VAL A 348 -3.58 14.62 7.20
CA VAL A 348 -4.08 15.84 6.55
C VAL A 348 -5.22 15.55 5.56
N VAL A 349 -5.21 14.37 4.92
CA VAL A 349 -6.24 13.94 3.96
C VAL A 349 -7.64 13.92 4.56
N PHE A 350 -7.74 13.60 5.85
CA PHE A 350 -9.02 13.53 6.57
C PHE A 350 -9.39 14.85 7.26
N ILE A 351 -8.48 15.83 7.28
CA ILE A 351 -8.64 17.10 7.97
C ILE A 351 -8.94 18.22 6.97
N ASP A 352 -8.09 18.36 5.95
CA ASP A 352 -8.22 19.35 4.89
C ASP A 352 -7.64 18.79 3.58
N SER A 353 -8.54 18.45 2.66
CA SER A 353 -8.20 17.89 1.35
C SER A 353 -7.39 18.86 0.47
N ASP A 354 -7.52 20.17 0.67
CA ASP A 354 -6.85 21.16 -0.19
C ASP A 354 -5.35 21.22 0.14
N LEU A 355 -4.98 20.95 1.39
CA LEU A 355 -3.58 20.93 1.83
C LEU A 355 -2.80 19.72 1.30
N VAL A 356 -3.50 18.69 0.81
CA VAL A 356 -2.88 17.42 0.39
C VAL A 356 -1.88 17.64 -0.75
N SER A 357 -2.23 18.45 -1.76
CA SER A 357 -1.32 18.75 -2.87
C SER A 357 -0.06 19.46 -2.40
N THR A 358 -0.18 20.41 -1.47
CA THR A 358 0.93 21.21 -0.98
C THR A 358 1.81 20.43 0.02
N ALA A 359 1.22 19.56 0.83
CA ALA A 359 1.90 18.69 1.78
C ALA A 359 2.63 17.50 1.13
N THR A 360 2.46 17.31 -0.19
CA THR A 360 3.02 16.18 -0.93
C THR A 360 4.23 16.61 -1.74
N ILE A 361 5.30 15.81 -1.67
CA ILE A 361 6.46 15.92 -2.55
C ILE A 361 6.40 14.82 -3.59
N ILE A 362 6.57 15.20 -4.85
CA ILE A 362 6.59 14.27 -5.98
C ILE A 362 8.00 14.33 -6.58
N LYS A 363 8.64 13.16 -6.70
CA LYS A 363 9.93 12.98 -7.38
C LYS A 363 9.78 11.93 -8.48
N ASP A 364 10.52 12.08 -9.57
CA ASP A 364 10.56 11.07 -10.63
C ASP A 364 11.47 9.89 -10.21
N LEU A 365 10.95 8.67 -10.33
CA LEU A 365 11.66 7.43 -10.05
C LEU A 365 12.41 6.88 -11.27
N SER A 366 12.17 7.38 -12.48
CA SER A 366 12.85 6.90 -13.70
C SER A 366 12.83 5.36 -13.82
N ARG A 367 11.69 4.73 -13.49
CA ARG A 367 11.47 3.27 -13.46
C ARG A 367 12.19 2.49 -12.34
N LEU A 368 12.64 3.17 -11.29
CA LEU A 368 13.14 2.52 -10.08
C LEU A 368 11.98 1.98 -9.23
N GLN A 369 12.20 0.80 -8.63
CA GLN A 369 11.26 0.19 -7.69
C GLN A 369 11.66 0.51 -6.25
N ILE A 370 10.71 0.91 -5.42
CA ILE A 370 10.94 1.16 -3.99
C ILE A 370 11.14 -0.19 -3.27
N ARG A 371 12.29 -0.35 -2.60
CA ARG A 371 12.61 -1.54 -1.81
C ARG A 371 12.29 -1.34 -0.34
N ASP A 372 12.76 -0.24 0.22
CA ASP A 372 12.60 0.05 1.64
C ASP A 372 12.63 1.56 1.91
N VAL A 373 12.05 1.95 3.04
CA VAL A 373 12.09 3.32 3.55
C VAL A 373 12.56 3.28 5.00
N SER A 374 13.75 3.82 5.25
CA SER A 374 14.35 3.84 6.59
C SER A 374 14.66 5.28 7.01
N GLY A 375 13.97 5.73 8.06
CA GLY A 375 14.09 7.10 8.55
C GLY A 375 13.69 8.14 7.49
N HIS A 376 14.69 8.81 6.91
CA HIS A 376 14.52 9.86 5.91
C HIS A 376 15.13 9.48 4.54
N GLN A 377 15.51 8.20 4.38
CA GLN A 377 16.08 7.66 3.15
C GLN A 377 15.13 6.61 2.55
N VAL A 378 15.01 6.66 1.25
CA VAL A 378 14.26 5.72 0.42
C VAL A 378 15.29 4.93 -0.39
N THR A 379 15.34 3.63 -0.15
CA THR A 379 16.16 2.70 -0.90
C THR A 379 15.34 2.18 -2.07
N MET A 380 15.89 2.36 -3.27
CA MET A 380 15.25 2.00 -4.53
C MET A 380 16.18 1.08 -5.31
N SER A 381 15.64 0.27 -6.19
CA SER A 381 16.44 -0.59 -7.06
C SER A 381 15.96 -0.52 -8.50
N LYS A 382 16.89 -0.63 -9.44
CA LYS A 382 16.55 -0.96 -10.82
C LYS A 382 16.32 -2.47 -10.97
N GLU A 383 15.85 -2.89 -12.14
CA GLU A 383 15.70 -4.31 -12.51
C GLU A 383 17.02 -5.09 -12.46
N ASP A 384 18.16 -4.41 -12.63
CA ASP A 384 19.50 -4.99 -12.57
C ASP A 384 19.99 -5.17 -11.10
N ASP A 385 19.10 -5.05 -10.11
CA ASP A 385 19.37 -5.03 -8.66
C ASP A 385 20.35 -3.94 -8.17
N ALA A 386 20.75 -3.00 -9.03
CA ALA A 386 21.51 -1.82 -8.63
C ALA A 386 20.69 -0.95 -7.66
N LEU A 387 21.29 -0.63 -6.50
CA LEU A 387 20.67 0.16 -5.44
C LEU A 387 20.88 1.67 -5.65
N PHE A 388 19.81 2.42 -5.43
CA PHE A 388 19.75 3.88 -5.49
C PHE A 388 19.15 4.41 -4.20
N TYR A 389 19.62 5.57 -3.76
CA TYR A 389 19.17 6.19 -2.51
C TYR A 389 18.64 7.59 -2.80
N SER A 390 17.45 7.89 -2.28
CA SER A 390 16.86 9.23 -2.30
C SER A 390 16.51 9.62 -0.88
N SER A 391 16.86 10.83 -0.46
CA SER A 391 16.49 11.35 0.86
C SER A 391 15.38 12.37 0.78
N PHE A 392 14.63 12.50 1.86
CA PHE A 392 13.68 13.59 2.09
C PHE A 392 14.03 14.31 3.39
N SER A 393 13.34 15.43 3.65
CA SER A 393 13.71 16.31 4.77
C SER A 393 13.55 15.59 6.11
N PRO A 394 14.61 15.49 6.94
CA PRO A 394 14.55 14.80 8.22
C PRO A 394 13.77 15.58 9.29
N TYR A 395 13.56 16.89 9.06
CA TYR A 395 12.95 17.80 10.03
C TYR A 395 11.46 17.53 10.29
N ILE A 396 10.78 16.77 9.41
CA ILE A 396 9.35 16.48 9.58
C ILE A 396 9.08 15.68 10.85
N LYS A 397 9.96 14.71 11.19
CA LYS A 397 9.83 13.92 12.41
C LYS A 397 10.04 14.80 13.64
N SER A 398 11.06 15.67 13.61
CA SER A 398 11.30 16.65 14.67
C SER A 398 10.09 17.58 14.86
N MET A 399 9.45 18.02 13.77
CA MET A 399 8.24 18.83 13.83
C MET A 399 7.08 18.09 14.50
N GLN A 400 6.84 16.83 14.12
CA GLN A 400 5.83 15.98 14.76
C GLN A 400 6.10 15.80 16.26
N ASP A 401 7.36 15.63 16.66
CA ASP A 401 7.75 15.49 18.06
C ASP A 401 7.56 16.81 18.86
N LEU A 402 7.83 17.96 18.25
CA LEU A 402 7.55 19.28 18.85
C LEU A 402 6.05 19.49 19.06
N VAL A 403 5.23 19.16 18.06
CA VAL A 403 3.77 19.26 18.13
C VAL A 403 3.20 18.34 19.20
N LYS A 404 3.68 17.09 19.30
CA LYS A 404 3.28 16.15 20.37
C LYS A 404 3.59 16.69 21.76
N ARG A 405 4.66 17.47 21.90
CA ARG A 405 5.05 18.16 23.15
C ARG A 405 4.37 19.52 23.34
N GLN A 406 3.46 19.92 22.45
CA GLN A 406 2.76 21.22 22.45
C GLN A 406 3.71 22.43 22.34
N LEU A 407 4.89 22.25 21.75
CA LEU A 407 5.91 23.29 21.57
C LEU A 407 5.71 24.03 20.23
N TRP A 408 4.56 24.68 20.08
CA TRP A 408 4.11 25.27 18.82
C TRP A 408 5.01 26.39 18.29
N GLU A 409 5.53 27.25 19.16
CA GLU A 409 6.44 28.34 18.74
C GLU A 409 7.71 27.81 18.09
N TYR A 410 8.25 26.70 18.59
CA TYR A 410 9.42 26.05 18.01
C TYR A 410 9.09 25.37 16.68
N ALA A 411 7.90 24.80 16.54
CA ALA A 411 7.43 24.26 15.26
C ALA A 411 7.28 25.35 14.19
N VAL A 412 6.77 26.54 14.55
CA VAL A 412 6.71 27.71 13.66
C VAL A 412 8.11 28.20 13.29
N LYS A 413 9.03 28.29 14.26
CA LYS A 413 10.43 28.65 13.99
C LYS A 413 11.10 27.67 13.03
N LEU A 414 10.84 26.37 13.18
CA LEU A 414 11.33 25.33 12.29
C LEU A 414 10.77 25.49 10.87
N CYS A 415 9.47 25.77 10.73
CA CYS A 415 8.86 26.01 9.41
C CYS A 415 9.43 27.26 8.73
N ARG A 416 9.68 28.33 9.48
CA ARG A 416 10.37 29.54 8.98
C ARG A 416 11.81 29.27 8.54
N TYR A 417 12.52 28.39 9.27
CA TYR A 417 13.89 28.01 8.94
C TYR A 417 13.97 27.18 7.66
N VAL A 418 13.08 26.17 7.52
CA VAL A 418 13.02 25.32 6.31
C VAL A 418 12.47 26.10 5.11
N ASN A 419 11.49 26.99 5.36
CA ASN A 419 10.85 27.86 4.37
C ASN A 419 10.27 27.12 3.15
N GLU A 420 9.66 25.95 3.38
CA GLU A 420 8.96 25.16 2.36
C GLU A 420 7.45 25.13 2.63
N GLY A 421 6.63 25.30 1.59
CA GLY A 421 5.17 25.23 1.68
C GLY A 421 4.66 23.88 2.21
N SER A 422 5.37 22.78 1.90
CA SER A 422 5.03 21.44 2.37
C SER A 422 5.06 21.30 3.90
N PHE A 423 6.02 21.97 4.56
CA PHE A 423 6.11 22.02 6.02
C PHE A 423 4.98 22.86 6.62
N TRP A 424 4.68 24.02 6.04
CA TRP A 424 3.56 24.86 6.48
C TRP A 424 2.22 24.14 6.33
N ALA A 425 2.00 23.40 5.24
CA ALA A 425 0.80 22.59 5.05
C ALA A 425 0.68 21.48 6.11
N CYS A 426 1.79 20.81 6.42
CA CYS A 426 1.81 19.82 7.50
C CYS A 426 1.54 20.45 8.87
N LEU A 427 2.13 21.62 9.16
CA LEU A 427 1.90 22.34 10.42
C LEU A 427 0.44 22.82 10.54
N ALA A 428 -0.16 23.30 9.45
CA ALA A 428 -1.58 23.68 9.41
C ALA A 428 -2.48 22.47 9.73
N GLY A 429 -2.23 21.33 9.09
CA GLY A 429 -2.96 20.09 9.35
C GLY A 429 -2.82 19.61 10.80
N MET A 430 -1.61 19.64 11.34
CA MET A 430 -1.34 19.31 12.75
C MET A 430 -2.05 20.28 13.71
N ALA A 431 -1.95 21.58 13.46
CA ALA A 431 -2.60 22.60 14.29
C ALA A 431 -4.12 22.45 14.28
N LEU A 432 -4.74 22.11 13.14
CA LEU A 432 -6.16 21.79 13.05
C LEU A 432 -6.55 20.51 13.81
N GLN A 433 -5.68 19.50 13.83
CA GLN A 433 -5.93 18.29 14.60
C GLN A 433 -5.97 18.58 16.10
N TYR A 434 -5.05 19.41 16.60
CA TYR A 434 -4.95 19.80 18.01
C TYR A 434 -5.77 21.04 18.40
N GLN A 435 -6.52 21.64 17.46
CA GLN A 435 -7.35 22.84 17.65
C GLN A 435 -6.56 24.11 18.04
N GLU A 436 -5.32 24.23 17.59
CA GLU A 436 -4.42 25.35 17.90
C GLU A 436 -4.53 26.47 16.86
N LEU A 437 -5.50 27.37 17.09
CA LEU A 437 -5.88 28.43 16.14
C LEU A 437 -4.78 29.44 15.83
N ASN A 438 -3.90 29.75 16.80
CA ASN A 438 -2.82 30.72 16.60
C ASN A 438 -1.80 30.22 15.58
N THR A 439 -1.36 28.98 15.74
CA THR A 439 -0.45 28.34 14.80
C THR A 439 -1.11 28.10 13.45
N CYS A 440 -2.39 27.74 13.46
CA CYS A 440 -3.18 27.51 12.26
C CYS A 440 -3.27 28.78 11.40
N GLU A 441 -3.55 29.94 12.01
CA GLU A 441 -3.56 31.24 11.33
C GLU A 441 -2.22 31.55 10.66
N VAL A 442 -1.11 31.41 11.40
CA VAL A 442 0.24 31.67 10.87
C VAL A 442 0.58 30.73 9.73
N ALA A 443 0.21 29.45 9.85
CA ALA A 443 0.49 28.45 8.83
C ALA A 443 -0.32 28.72 7.55
N TYR A 444 -1.63 28.98 7.64
CA TYR A 444 -2.44 29.33 6.47
C TYR A 444 -2.06 30.66 5.84
N ALA A 445 -1.67 31.65 6.65
CA ALA A 445 -1.13 32.92 6.14
C ALA A 445 0.17 32.69 5.36
N SER A 446 1.02 31.74 5.79
CA SER A 446 2.25 31.37 5.08
C SER A 446 2.01 30.54 3.81
N LEU A 447 0.78 30.04 3.63
CA LEU A 447 0.33 29.31 2.44
C LEU A 447 -0.54 30.16 1.50
N ASP A 448 -0.70 31.45 1.80
CA ASP A 448 -1.57 32.39 1.07
C ASP A 448 -3.06 31.97 1.01
N GLU A 449 -3.53 31.21 2.00
CA GLU A 449 -4.92 30.75 2.12
C GLU A 449 -5.81 31.79 2.82
N ILE A 450 -5.98 32.95 2.18
CA ILE A 450 -6.61 34.16 2.77
C ILE A 450 -8.02 33.87 3.33
N ALA A 451 -8.83 33.10 2.60
CA ALA A 451 -10.19 32.78 3.02
C ALA A 451 -10.22 31.97 4.33
N LYS A 452 -9.29 31.01 4.49
CA LYS A 452 -9.16 30.20 5.70
C LYS A 452 -8.63 31.03 6.87
N VAL A 453 -7.71 31.96 6.62
CA VAL A 453 -7.22 32.91 7.63
C VAL A 453 -8.36 33.78 8.16
N GLN A 454 -9.13 34.41 7.29
CA GLN A 454 -10.28 35.24 7.69
C GLN A 454 -11.31 34.44 8.49
N TYR A 455 -11.57 33.19 8.07
CA TYR A 455 -12.46 32.29 8.79
C TYR A 455 -11.93 31.97 10.20
N ILE A 456 -10.63 31.73 10.35
CA ILE A 456 -9.99 31.50 11.65
C ILE A 456 -10.04 32.73 12.54
N CYS A 457 -9.80 33.94 12.01
CA CYS A 457 -9.94 35.18 12.77
C CYS A 457 -11.37 35.32 13.31
N ARG A 458 -12.39 35.10 12.46
CA ARG A 458 -13.80 35.10 12.88
C ARG A 458 -14.07 34.08 13.99
N MET A 459 -13.50 32.88 13.90
CA MET A 459 -13.65 31.86 14.96
C MET A 459 -13.04 32.27 16.29
N LYS A 460 -11.95 33.05 16.30
CA LYS A 460 -11.33 33.57 17.53
C LYS A 460 -12.23 34.57 18.25
N ASP A 461 -12.99 35.36 17.50
CA ASP A 461 -13.91 36.36 18.03
C ASP A 461 -15.20 35.75 18.62
N VAL A 462 -15.59 34.54 18.18
CA VAL A 462 -16.79 33.85 18.69
C VAL A 462 -16.57 33.38 20.12
N THR A 463 -17.35 33.92 21.07
CA THR A 463 -17.30 33.58 22.50
C THR A 463 -18.07 32.29 22.85
N ASN A 464 -19.05 31.91 22.02
CA ASN A 464 -19.88 30.74 22.25
C ASN A 464 -19.13 29.44 21.91
N SER A 465 -18.93 28.57 22.89
CA SER A 465 -18.17 27.31 22.72
C SER A 465 -18.80 26.35 21.71
N VAL A 466 -20.14 26.25 21.70
CA VAL A 466 -20.87 25.34 20.79
C VAL A 466 -20.74 25.81 19.34
N GLU A 467 -20.88 27.12 19.13
CA GLU A 467 -20.73 27.72 17.80
C GLU A 467 -19.29 27.59 17.31
N ARG A 468 -18.31 27.81 18.18
CA ARG A 468 -16.90 27.59 17.86
C ARG A 468 -16.63 26.13 17.45
N GLN A 469 -17.16 25.15 18.18
CA GLN A 469 -17.02 23.73 17.83
C GLN A 469 -17.64 23.39 16.47
N ALA A 470 -18.83 23.91 16.18
CA ALA A 470 -19.47 23.71 14.89
C ALA A 470 -18.68 24.38 13.75
N LEU A 471 -18.19 25.61 13.94
CA LEU A 471 -17.34 26.29 12.96
C LEU A 471 -16.03 25.53 12.70
N PHE A 472 -15.44 24.89 13.72
CA PHE A 472 -14.29 24.00 13.54
C PHE A 472 -14.61 22.77 12.69
N ALA A 473 -15.76 22.13 12.91
CA ALA A 473 -16.19 20.99 12.10
C ALA A 473 -16.42 21.40 10.63
N LEU A 474 -16.96 22.60 10.40
CA LEU A 474 -17.10 23.16 9.06
C LEU A 474 -15.76 23.47 8.38
N LEU A 475 -14.76 23.94 9.14
CA LEU A 475 -13.41 24.14 8.61
C LEU A 475 -12.79 22.84 8.09
N LYS A 476 -13.09 21.71 8.77
CA LYS A 476 -12.70 20.36 8.33
C LYS A 476 -13.59 19.77 7.24
N ARG A 477 -14.52 20.57 6.68
CA ARG A 477 -15.57 20.15 5.73
C ARG A 477 -16.50 19.05 6.26
N ASN A 478 -16.56 18.84 7.57
CA ASN A 478 -17.47 17.86 8.18
C ASN A 478 -18.82 18.50 8.55
N VAL A 479 -19.66 18.71 7.54
CA VAL A 479 -20.98 19.35 7.70
C VAL A 479 -21.91 18.51 8.58
N SER A 480 -21.84 17.19 8.50
CA SER A 480 -22.66 16.28 9.33
C SER A 480 -22.34 16.40 10.81
N GLU A 481 -21.06 16.51 11.18
CA GLU A 481 -20.65 16.70 12.57
C GLU A 481 -21.06 18.09 13.07
N ALA A 482 -20.89 19.13 12.26
CA ALA A 482 -21.35 20.48 12.59
C ALA A 482 -22.88 20.53 12.86
N GLU A 483 -23.68 19.89 12.00
CA GLU A 483 -25.13 19.76 12.21
C GLU A 483 -25.43 19.03 13.52
N SER A 484 -24.77 17.88 13.78
CA SER A 484 -24.99 17.12 15.00
C SER A 484 -24.66 17.93 16.26
N ILE A 485 -23.59 18.73 16.24
CA ILE A 485 -23.23 19.61 17.36
C ILE A 485 -24.34 20.62 17.64
N TYR A 486 -24.88 21.27 16.60
CA TYR A 486 -25.98 22.22 16.77
C TYR A 486 -27.25 21.55 17.31
N LEU A 487 -27.63 20.39 16.76
CA LEU A 487 -28.83 19.66 17.18
C LEU A 487 -28.74 19.16 18.63
N GLN A 488 -27.60 18.59 19.02
CA GLN A 488 -27.40 18.08 20.39
C GLN A 488 -27.45 19.20 21.45
N ASN A 489 -27.05 20.42 21.07
CA ASN A 489 -27.07 21.59 21.96
C ASN A 489 -28.36 22.42 21.85
N GLY A 490 -29.40 21.91 21.17
CA GLY A 490 -30.70 22.59 21.04
C GLY A 490 -30.71 23.80 20.10
N LYS A 491 -29.62 24.04 19.35
CA LYS A 491 -29.46 25.15 18.38
C LYS A 491 -30.04 24.78 17.01
N MET A 492 -31.35 24.54 16.97
CA MET A 492 -32.02 23.98 15.80
C MET A 492 -32.06 24.98 14.62
N MET A 493 -32.16 26.27 14.91
CA MET A 493 -32.18 27.32 13.87
C MET A 493 -30.83 27.46 13.18
N GLU A 494 -29.73 27.30 13.90
CA GLU A 494 -28.38 27.29 13.34
C GLU A 494 -28.14 26.04 12.50
N ALA A 495 -28.60 24.87 12.95
CA ALA A 495 -28.57 23.64 12.14
C ALA A 495 -29.39 23.76 10.85
N LEU A 496 -30.53 24.45 10.91
CA LEU A 496 -31.39 24.72 9.75
C LEU A 496 -30.70 25.68 8.77
N LYS A 497 -30.18 26.81 9.26
CA LYS A 497 -29.44 27.78 8.45
C LYS A 497 -28.25 27.13 7.75
N LEU A 498 -27.49 26.30 8.46
CA LEU A 498 -26.36 25.58 7.88
C LEU A 498 -26.79 24.69 6.71
N ASN A 499 -27.88 23.93 6.85
CA ASN A 499 -28.37 23.07 5.77
C ASN A 499 -28.93 23.87 4.58
N ILE A 500 -29.53 25.04 4.82
CA ILE A 500 -29.98 25.97 3.77
C ILE A 500 -28.76 26.53 3.01
N GLU A 501 -27.74 27.02 3.71
CA GLU A 501 -26.51 27.56 3.11
C GLU A 501 -25.78 26.50 2.27
N MET A 502 -25.77 25.24 2.72
CA MET A 502 -25.20 24.10 1.99
C MET A 502 -26.13 23.53 0.91
N CYS A 503 -27.28 24.16 0.64
CA CYS A 503 -28.29 23.72 -0.33
C CYS A 503 -28.81 22.29 -0.10
N LYS A 504 -28.79 21.80 1.15
CA LYS A 504 -29.31 20.49 1.56
C LYS A 504 -30.79 20.60 1.94
N TRP A 505 -31.62 20.93 0.96
CA TRP A 505 -33.04 21.28 1.15
C TRP A 505 -33.88 20.16 1.78
N ASP A 506 -33.68 18.90 1.38
CA ASP A 506 -34.45 17.77 1.93
C ASP A 506 -34.13 17.56 3.41
N ARG A 507 -32.85 17.65 3.77
CA ARG A 507 -32.41 17.54 5.15
C ARG A 507 -32.91 18.70 6.01
N ALA A 508 -32.92 19.92 5.47
CA ALA A 508 -33.51 21.08 6.14
C ALA A 508 -35.02 20.85 6.46
N MET A 509 -35.77 20.25 5.53
CA MET A 509 -37.18 19.89 5.73
C MET A 509 -37.37 18.83 6.82
N GLU A 510 -36.53 17.78 6.83
CA GLU A 510 -36.56 16.78 7.90
C GLU A 510 -36.31 17.38 9.28
N ILE A 511 -35.40 18.35 9.40
CA ILE A 511 -35.13 19.06 10.65
C ILE A 511 -36.38 19.84 11.07
N CYS A 512 -37.03 20.55 10.14
CA CYS A 512 -38.28 21.28 10.43
C CYS A 512 -39.39 20.34 10.92
N GLU A 513 -39.55 19.17 10.31
CA GLU A 513 -40.55 18.19 10.74
C GLU A 513 -40.29 17.62 12.12
N LYS A 514 -39.05 17.17 12.38
CA LYS A 514 -38.67 16.56 13.66
C LYS A 514 -38.75 17.54 14.82
N HIS A 515 -38.41 18.80 14.57
CA HIS A 515 -38.31 19.83 15.62
C HIS A 515 -39.48 20.83 15.63
N LYS A 516 -40.52 20.60 14.80
CA LYS A 516 -41.72 21.44 14.69
C LYS A 516 -41.40 22.91 14.34
N ILE A 517 -40.43 23.14 13.46
CA ILE A 517 -40.10 24.47 12.92
C ILE A 517 -40.96 24.71 11.66
N GLU A 518 -41.35 25.96 11.42
CA GLU A 518 -42.15 26.35 10.26
C GLU A 518 -41.43 26.04 8.92
N LYS A 519 -42.04 25.17 8.12
CA LYS A 519 -41.52 24.74 6.80
C LYS A 519 -41.44 25.89 5.78
N GLN A 520 -42.27 26.92 5.96
CA GLN A 520 -42.30 28.10 5.09
C GLN A 520 -40.95 28.82 5.03
N ILE A 521 -40.14 28.75 6.09
CA ILE A 521 -38.80 29.35 6.13
C ILE A 521 -37.91 28.71 5.04
N VAL A 522 -37.90 27.37 4.96
CA VAL A 522 -37.09 26.64 3.96
C VAL A 522 -37.62 26.91 2.55
N GLY A 523 -38.95 26.95 2.39
CA GLY A 523 -39.59 27.31 1.13
C GLY A 523 -39.17 28.69 0.62
N PHE A 524 -39.19 29.70 1.49
CA PHE A 524 -38.78 31.07 1.16
C PHE A 524 -37.33 31.16 0.70
N TYR A 525 -36.39 30.56 1.45
CA TYR A 525 -34.97 30.59 1.07
C TYR A 525 -34.68 29.80 -0.21
N ARG A 526 -35.40 28.70 -0.45
CA ARG A 526 -35.28 27.93 -1.69
C ARG A 526 -35.80 28.71 -2.89
N GLN A 527 -36.95 29.37 -2.76
CA GLN A 527 -37.51 30.20 -3.82
C GLN A 527 -36.54 31.34 -4.17
N LYS A 528 -36.02 32.04 -3.15
CA LYS A 528 -35.01 33.08 -3.35
C LYS A 528 -33.76 32.55 -4.08
N TYR A 529 -33.25 31.38 -3.69
CA TYR A 529 -32.11 30.75 -4.35
C TYR A 529 -32.40 30.40 -5.82
N LEU A 530 -33.58 29.86 -6.11
CA LEU A 530 -34.00 29.50 -7.48
C LEU A 530 -34.19 30.73 -8.37
N GLU A 531 -34.75 31.82 -7.82
CA GLU A 531 -34.87 33.11 -8.49
C GLU A 531 -33.49 33.72 -8.80
N GLU A 532 -32.56 33.71 -7.85
CA GLU A 532 -31.18 34.20 -8.05
C GLU A 532 -30.41 33.38 -9.10
N MET A 533 -30.68 32.08 -9.20
CA MET A 533 -30.01 31.17 -10.15
C MET A 533 -30.74 31.03 -11.49
N ASN A 534 -31.93 31.64 -11.66
CA ASN A 534 -32.81 31.47 -12.82
C ASN A 534 -33.16 30.00 -13.13
N ILE A 535 -33.40 29.19 -12.10
CA ILE A 535 -33.75 27.76 -12.24
C ILE A 535 -35.22 27.56 -11.84
N PRO A 536 -36.04 26.86 -12.65
CA PRO A 536 -37.41 26.55 -12.25
C PRO A 536 -37.46 25.52 -11.10
N GLU A 537 -38.48 25.63 -10.24
CA GLU A 537 -38.70 24.62 -9.19
C GLU A 537 -38.98 23.25 -9.82
N THR A 538 -38.35 22.20 -9.29
CA THR A 538 -38.45 20.83 -9.80
C THR A 538 -39.08 19.88 -8.78
N LYS A 539 -39.13 20.26 -7.50
CA LYS A 539 -39.65 19.41 -6.43
C LYS A 539 -41.11 19.70 -6.12
N LEU A 540 -41.94 18.68 -6.29
CA LEU A 540 -43.39 18.69 -6.04
C LEU A 540 -43.78 19.17 -4.64
N GLU A 541 -42.98 18.83 -3.61
CA GLU A 541 -43.26 19.26 -2.23
C GLU A 541 -43.13 20.76 -2.04
N PHE A 542 -42.14 21.39 -2.68
CA PHE A 542 -41.90 22.83 -2.61
C PHE A 542 -42.87 23.61 -3.50
N MET A 543 -43.30 23.04 -4.64
CA MET A 543 -44.35 23.64 -5.48
C MET A 543 -45.67 23.85 -4.74
N LYS A 544 -46.04 22.92 -3.84
CA LYS A 544 -47.26 23.00 -3.03
C LYS A 544 -47.20 24.03 -1.90
N MET A 545 -46.00 24.54 -1.57
CA MET A 545 -45.80 25.52 -0.50
C MET A 545 -45.81 26.97 -1.02
N VAL A 546 -45.66 27.15 -2.34
CA VAL A 546 -45.61 28.46 -3.01
C VAL A 546 -46.97 28.83 -3.63
N SER A 547 -47.94 27.90 -3.63
CA SER A 547 -49.36 28.17 -3.91
C SER A 547 -50.09 28.63 -2.65
#